data_AF-A0A832GZ55-F1
#
_entry.id   AF-A0A832GZ55-F1
#
_cell.length_a   1.000
_cell.length_b   1.000
_cell.length_c   1.000
_cell.angle_alpha   90.00
_cell.angle_beta   90.00
_cell.angle_gamma   90.00
#
_symmetry.space_group_name_H-M   'P 1'
#
loop_
_entity.id
_entity.type
_entity.pdbx_description
1 polymer ?
#
loop_
_entity_poly.entity_id
_entity_poly.type
_entity_poly.pdbx_seq_one_letter_code
_entity_poly.pdbx_strand_id
1 'polypeptide(L)'
;MEAAKRDPRRRASANLKPDPELVSALEELGLKVAKVEPRGACPIAEAIAAGVEADAYFYEAAPGLEPSLAILAEDPLSLVSLLERALALLSRKG
;
A
#
# COMPACT_ATOMS: atom_id res chain seq x y z
N MET A 1 1.39 7.06 -12.64
CA MET A 1 1.01 5.95 -11.74
C MET A 1 -0.42 5.54 -12.05
N GLU A 2 -0.74 4.25 -12.05
CA GLU A 2 -2.09 3.78 -12.39
C GLU A 2 -3.16 4.35 -11.44
N ALA A 3 -2.83 4.48 -10.16
CA ALA A 3 -3.66 5.13 -9.14
C ALA A 3 -4.12 6.55 -9.55
N ALA A 4 -3.19 7.39 -10.04
CA ALA A 4 -3.47 8.76 -10.42
C ALA A 4 -4.40 8.88 -11.65
N LYS A 5 -4.48 7.83 -12.49
CA LYS A 5 -5.42 7.79 -13.61
C LYS A 5 -6.86 7.53 -13.15
N ARG A 6 -7.03 6.84 -12.02
CA ARG A 6 -8.32 6.52 -11.40
C ARG A 6 -8.80 7.63 -10.46
N ASP A 7 -7.90 8.14 -9.63
CA ASP A 7 -8.15 9.27 -8.74
C ASP A 7 -6.99 10.28 -8.85
N PRO A 8 -7.18 11.43 -9.51
CA PRO A 8 -6.15 12.46 -9.67
C PRO A 8 -5.56 13.00 -8.37
N ARG A 9 -6.26 12.83 -7.23
CA ARG A 9 -5.77 13.25 -5.91
C ARG A 9 -4.61 12.39 -5.43
N ARG A 10 -4.53 11.12 -5.84
CA ARG A 10 -3.46 10.19 -5.41
C ARG A 10 -2.15 10.50 -6.13
N ARG A 11 -1.34 11.40 -5.57
CA ARG A 11 -0.10 11.90 -6.18
C ARG A 11 1.18 11.41 -5.51
N ALA A 12 1.08 10.73 -4.37
CA ALA A 12 2.21 10.16 -3.67
C ALA A 12 2.02 8.66 -3.42
N SER A 13 3.14 7.93 -3.36
CA SER A 13 3.17 6.54 -2.92
C SER A 13 4.50 6.18 -2.27
N ALA A 14 4.47 5.24 -1.35
CA ALA A 14 5.67 4.54 -0.86
C ALA A 14 5.54 3.04 -1.15
N ASN A 15 6.63 2.45 -1.62
CA ASN A 15 6.76 1.01 -1.74
C ASN A 15 7.64 0.51 -0.59
N LEU A 16 7.10 -0.40 0.21
CA LEU A 16 7.76 -1.02 1.34
C LEU A 16 7.73 -2.53 1.19
N LYS A 17 8.60 -3.22 1.93
CA LYS A 17 8.45 -4.65 2.12
C LYS A 17 7.17 -4.89 2.94
N PRO A 18 6.27 -5.78 2.53
CA PRO A 18 5.09 -6.10 3.32
C PRO A 18 5.52 -6.76 4.62
N ASP A 19 4.95 -6.25 5.70
CA ASP A 19 5.12 -6.74 7.05
C ASP A 19 3.73 -6.89 7.67
N PRO A 20 3.37 -8.04 8.28
CA PRO A 20 2.03 -8.26 8.82
C PRO A 20 1.63 -7.25 9.89
N GLU A 21 2.57 -6.79 10.73
CA GLU A 21 2.28 -5.81 11.77
C GLU A 21 2.03 -4.43 11.15
N LEU A 22 2.82 -4.05 10.14
CA LEU A 22 2.60 -2.81 9.40
C LEU A 22 1.25 -2.82 8.65
N VAL A 23 0.88 -3.92 8.01
CA VAL A 23 -0.43 -4.08 7.35
C VAL A 23 -1.55 -3.89 8.37
N SER A 24 -1.47 -4.58 9.52
CA SER A 24 -2.43 -4.44 10.61
C SER A 24 -2.49 -3.01 11.15
N ALA A 25 -1.36 -2.32 11.29
CA ALA A 25 -1.32 -0.93 11.75
C ALA A 25 -1.99 0.03 10.75
N LEU A 26 -1.84 -0.18 9.44
CA LEU A 26 -2.51 0.61 8.42
C LEU A 26 -4.04 0.41 8.47
N GLU A 27 -4.50 -0.84 8.62
CA GLU A 27 -5.92 -1.16 8.79
C GLU A 27 -6.51 -0.52 10.07
N GLU A 28 -5.77 -0.54 11.18
CA GLU A 28 -6.17 0.13 12.44
C GLU A 28 -6.28 1.65 12.29
N LEU A 29 -5.48 2.27 11.42
CA LEU A 29 -5.58 3.69 11.08
C LEU A 29 -6.74 4.01 10.14
N GLY A 30 -7.51 3.00 9.73
CA GLY A 30 -8.71 3.12 8.90
C GLY A 30 -8.43 3.04 7.40
N LEU A 31 -7.24 2.62 6.97
CA LEU A 31 -6.95 2.44 5.55
C LEU A 31 -7.57 1.15 5.04
N LYS A 32 -8.11 1.20 3.82
CA LYS A 32 -8.45 0.00 3.08
C LYS A 32 -7.17 -0.63 2.54
N VAL A 33 -6.80 -1.81 3.04
CA VAL A 33 -5.64 -2.55 2.53
C VAL A 33 -6.10 -3.75 1.71
N ALA A 34 -5.62 -3.87 0.48
CA ALA A 34 -5.95 -4.97 -0.41
C ALA A 34 -4.76 -5.91 -0.63
N LYS A 35 -4.93 -7.19 -0.31
CA LYS A 35 -4.04 -8.25 -0.81
C LYS A 35 -4.38 -8.53 -2.27
N VAL A 36 -3.38 -8.45 -3.15
CA VAL A 36 -3.55 -8.70 -4.59
C VAL A 36 -2.84 -9.98 -5.00
N GLU A 37 -3.37 -10.66 -6.02
CA GLU A 37 -2.70 -11.83 -6.59
C GLU A 37 -1.49 -11.37 -7.42
N PRO A 38 -0.30 -11.96 -7.23
CA PRO A 38 0.90 -11.57 -7.97
C PRO A 38 0.88 -12.14 -9.38
N ARG A 39 0.19 -11.46 -10.30
CA ARG A 39 0.12 -11.79 -11.72
C ARG A 39 0.73 -10.67 -12.57
N GLY A 40 1.23 -11.07 -13.74
CA GLY A 40 1.76 -10.16 -14.74
C GLY A 40 3.04 -9.43 -14.30
N ALA A 41 3.27 -8.25 -14.89
CA ALA A 41 4.52 -7.50 -14.72
C ALA A 41 4.48 -6.57 -13.50
N CYS A 42 3.29 -6.08 -13.13
CA CYS A 42 3.10 -5.24 -11.95
C CYS A 42 1.73 -5.54 -11.31
N PRO A 43 1.67 -6.48 -10.35
CA PRO A 43 0.42 -6.94 -9.75
C PRO A 43 -0.46 -5.81 -9.20
N ILE A 44 0.16 -4.83 -8.56
CA ILE A 44 -0.55 -3.69 -7.95
C ILE A 44 -1.16 -2.79 -9.02
N ALA A 45 -0.40 -2.46 -10.08
CA ALA A 45 -0.93 -1.65 -11.18
C ALA A 45 -2.07 -2.39 -11.91
N GLU A 46 -1.93 -3.70 -12.11
CA GLU A 46 -2.97 -4.53 -12.72
C GLU A 46 -4.24 -4.59 -11.87
N ALA A 47 -4.12 -4.72 -10.54
CA ALA A 47 -5.27 -4.67 -9.63
C ALA A 47 -5.98 -3.31 -9.66
N ILE A 48 -5.24 -2.20 -9.67
CA ILE A 48 -5.83 -0.85 -9.79
C ILE A 48 -6.52 -0.69 -11.15
N ALA A 49 -5.90 -1.17 -12.23
CA ALA A 49 -6.48 -1.15 -13.56
C ALA A 49 -7.76 -2.02 -13.65
N ALA A 50 -7.83 -3.12 -12.90
CA ALA A 50 -9.01 -3.98 -12.78
C ALA A 50 -10.12 -3.39 -11.88
N GLY A 51 -9.88 -2.26 -11.22
CA GLY A 51 -10.88 -1.57 -10.39
C GLY A 51 -10.88 -1.96 -8.92
N VAL A 52 -9.81 -2.58 -8.41
CA VAL A 52 -9.66 -2.81 -6.97
C VAL A 52 -9.43 -1.48 -6.27
N GLU A 53 -10.38 -1.06 -5.43
CA GLU A 53 -10.30 0.18 -4.65
C GLU A 53 -9.73 -0.06 -3.26
N ALA A 54 -8.52 0.45 -3.02
CA ALA A 54 -7.85 0.41 -1.72
C ALA A 54 -6.93 1.63 -1.55
N ASP A 55 -6.50 1.89 -0.33
CA ASP A 55 -5.53 2.93 0.04
C ASP A 55 -4.11 2.38 0.08
N ALA A 56 -3.98 1.09 0.38
CA ALA A 56 -2.73 0.33 0.23
C ALA A 56 -2.99 -1.01 -0.46
N TYR A 57 -1.99 -1.48 -1.20
CA TYR A 57 -2.04 -2.73 -1.95
C TYR A 57 -0.79 -3.54 -1.62
N PHE A 58 -0.93 -4.84 -1.41
CA PHE A 58 0.25 -5.67 -1.21
C PHE A 58 0.11 -7.04 -1.86
N TYR A 59 1.24 -7.63 -2.18
CA TYR A 59 1.36 -9.03 -2.53
C TYR A 59 2.58 -9.63 -1.84
N GLU A 60 2.48 -10.91 -1.51
CA GLU A 60 3.58 -11.68 -0.93
C GLU A 60 4.56 -12.13 -2.02
N ALA A 61 5.56 -12.93 -1.67
CA ALA A 61 6.58 -13.36 -2.63
C ALA A 61 5.95 -14.16 -3.79
N ALA A 62 6.40 -13.87 -5.01
CA ALA A 62 6.05 -14.62 -6.21
C ALA A 62 7.31 -14.89 -7.06
N PRO A 63 7.31 -15.94 -7.92
CA PRO A 63 8.45 -16.23 -8.78
C PRO A 63 8.82 -15.02 -9.64
N GLY A 64 10.05 -14.51 -9.47
CA GLY A 64 10.55 -13.34 -10.20
C GLY A 64 10.02 -11.99 -9.73
N LEU A 65 9.26 -11.94 -8.64
CA LEU A 65 8.71 -10.71 -8.07
C LEU A 65 9.01 -10.62 -6.57
N GLU A 66 9.69 -9.54 -6.17
CA GLU A 66 9.86 -9.23 -4.76
C GLU A 66 8.53 -8.84 -4.11
N PRO A 67 8.25 -9.28 -2.88
CA PRO A 67 7.04 -8.91 -2.16
C PRO A 67 7.00 -7.40 -1.95
N SER A 68 5.82 -6.80 -2.13
CA SER A 68 5.67 -5.34 -2.09
C SER A 68 4.37 -4.92 -1.42
N LEU A 69 4.43 -3.83 -0.66
CA LEU A 69 3.33 -3.07 -0.10
C LEU A 69 3.42 -1.65 -0.65
N ALA A 70 2.48 -1.24 -1.49
CA ALA A 70 2.34 0.12 -1.99
C ALA A 70 1.27 0.86 -1.19
N ILE A 71 1.64 1.97 -0.55
CA ILE A 71 0.72 2.85 0.19
C ILE A 71 0.51 4.11 -0.64
N LEU A 72 -0.74 4.50 -0.87
CA LEU A 72 -1.10 5.67 -1.67
C LEU A 72 -1.50 6.84 -0.77
N ALA A 73 -1.17 8.06 -1.20
CA ALA A 73 -1.52 9.28 -0.49
C ALA A 73 -1.76 10.45 -1.46
N GLU A 74 -2.33 11.52 -0.94
CA GLU A 74 -2.57 12.73 -1.72
C GLU A 74 -1.27 13.47 -2.06
N ASP A 75 -0.33 13.49 -1.11
CA ASP A 75 0.93 14.19 -1.25
C ASP A 75 2.03 13.56 -0.36
N PRO A 76 3.31 13.91 -0.56
CA PRO A 76 4.40 13.30 0.22
C PRO A 76 4.33 13.58 1.73
N LEU A 77 3.81 14.73 2.17
CA LEU A 77 3.73 15.07 3.59
C LEU A 77 2.64 14.25 4.30
N SER A 78 1.47 14.10 3.67
CA SER A 78 0.41 13.22 4.21
C SER A 78 0.86 11.75 4.26
N LEU A 79 1.65 11.30 3.28
CA LEU A 79 2.25 9.97 3.30
C LEU A 79 3.21 9.76 4.46
N VAL A 80 4.13 10.70 4.70
CA VAL A 80 5.08 10.61 5.83
C VAL A 80 4.33 10.62 7.16
N SER A 81 3.35 11.52 7.33
CA SER A 81 2.54 11.59 8.55
C SER A 81 1.76 10.29 8.81
N LEU A 82 1.23 9.65 7.76
CA LEU A 82 0.59 8.34 7.86
C LEU A 82 1.58 7.26 8.34
N LEU A 83 2.79 7.23 7.77
CA LEU A 83 3.82 6.27 8.15
C LEU A 83 4.29 6.46 9.59
N GLU A 84 4.48 7.70 10.04
CA GLU A 84 4.81 8.01 11.44
C GLU A 84 3.75 7.50 12.41
N ARG A 85 2.46 7.68 12.07
CA ARG A 85 1.34 7.16 12.85
C ARG A 85 1.32 5.63 12.88
N ALA A 86 1.60 4.98 11.75
CA ALA A 86 1.67 3.53 11.67
C ALA A 86 2.83 2.98 12.54
N LEU A 87 4.01 3.59 12.43
CA LEU A 87 5.17 3.25 13.26
C LEU A 87 4.90 3.40 14.76
N ALA A 88 4.20 4.47 15.15
CA ALA A 88 3.84 4.69 16.56
C ALA A 88 2.90 3.60 17.13
N LEU A 89 2.08 2.95 16.29
CA LEU A 89 1.28 1.80 16.69
C LEU A 89 2.14 0.55 16.89
N LEU A 90 3.13 0.33 16.02
CA LEU A 90 4.06 -0.81 16.13
C LEU A 90 4.86 -0.75 17.43
N SER A 91 5.38 0.43 17.79
CA SER A 91 6.14 0.63 19.04
C SER A 91 5.33 0.38 20.33
N ARG A 92 3.99 0.32 20.26
CA ARG A 92 3.13 -0.01 21.41
C ARG A 92 2.85 -1.51 21.54
N LYS A 93 3.10 -2.28 20.48
CA LYS A 93 2.89 -3.73 20.44
C LYS A 93 4.15 -4.52 20.84
N GLY A 94 5.32 -3.88 20.81
CA GLY A 94 6.62 -4.44 21.20
C GLY A 94 7.00 -4.24 22.66
#